data_AF-A0A2E9BBL8-F1
#
_entry.id   AF-A0A2E9BBL8-F1
#
_cell.length_a   1.000
_cell.length_b   1.000
_cell.length_c   1.000
_cell.angle_alpha   90.00
_cell.angle_beta   90.00
_cell.angle_gamma   90.00
#
_symmetry.space_group_name_H-M   'P 1'
#
loop_
_entity.id
_entity.type
_entity.pdbx_description
1 polymer ?
#
loop_
_entity_poly.entity_id
_entity_poly.type
_entity_poly.pdbx_seq_one_letter_code
_entity_poly.pdbx_strand_id
1 'polypeptide(L)' 'MELTISALIRIAIGVVILLYVANCLLNQKVWIRKTFSWGSKEEYPKIFRMNIILGLCFGLFMVVSPFLRL' A
#
# COMPACT_ATOMS: atom_id res chain seq x y z
N MET A 1 -2.02 22.12 13.19
CA MET A 1 -2.73 20.82 13.15
C MET A 1 -2.00 19.94 14.13
N GLU A 2 -2.58 19.69 15.30
CA GLU A 2 -1.95 18.83 16.29
C GLU A 2 -2.00 17.39 15.78
N LEU A 3 -0.84 16.82 15.41
CA LEU A 3 -0.76 15.41 15.05
C LEU A 3 -0.83 14.58 16.32
N THR A 4 -1.97 13.95 16.56
CA THR A 4 -2.11 12.97 17.64
C THR A 4 -1.23 11.75 17.35
N ILE A 5 -0.85 11.02 18.40
CA ILE A 5 -0.12 9.74 18.26
C ILE A 5 -0.90 8.77 17.35
N SER A 6 -2.23 8.74 17.46
CA SER A 6 -3.08 7.91 16.58
C SER A 6 -3.00 8.34 15.11
N ALA A 7 -2.94 9.64 14.81
CA ALA A 7 -2.75 10.14 13.45
C ALA A 7 -1.37 9.78 12.90
N LEU A 8 -0.32 9.89 13.72
CA LEU A 8 1.03 9.47 13.34
C LEU A 8 1.10 7.98 13.00
N ILE A 9 0.48 7.11 13.81
CA ILE A 9 0.42 5.67 13.54
C ILE A 9 -0.31 5.38 12.22
N ARG A 10 -1.46 6.04 11.98
CA ARG A 10 -2.23 5.88 10.73
C ARG A 10 -1.40 6.29 9.51
N ILE A 11 -0.70 7.42 9.59
CA ILE A 11 0.19 7.89 8.52
C ILE A 11 1.33 6.90 8.30
N ALA A 12 1.98 6.42 9.37
CA ALA A 12 3.08 5.45 9.27
C ALA A 12 2.64 4.16 8.55
N ILE A 13 1.47 3.62 8.91
CA ILE A 13 0.92 2.44 8.23
C ILE A 13 0.63 2.75 6.75
N GLY A 14 0.03 3.90 6.45
CA GLY A 14 -0.22 4.35 5.08
C GLY A 14 1.06 4.44 4.25
N VAL A 15 2.12 5.01 4.82
CA VAL A 15 3.45 5.09 4.18
C VAL A 15 4.03 3.71 3.90
N VAL A 16 3.96 2.77 4.85
CA VAL A 16 4.42 1.39 4.64
C VAL A 16 3.67 0.71 3.49
N ILE A 17 2.35 0.90 3.40
CA ILE A 17 1.53 0.38 2.29
C ILE A 17 2.00 0.99 0.96
N LEU A 18 2.21 2.31 0.90
CA LEU A 18 2.67 2.98 -0.32
C LEU A 18 4.09 2.54 -0.73
N LEU A 19 4.99 2.33 0.23
CA LEU A 19 6.31 1.75 -0.04
C LEU A 19 6.21 0.33 -0.61
N TYR A 20 5.29 -0.49 -0.10
CA TYR A 20 5.03 -1.82 -0.66
C TYR A 20 4.51 -1.73 -2.11
N VAL A 21 3.57 -0.81 -2.38
CA VAL A 21 3.08 -0.55 -3.75
C VAL A 21 4.21 -0.11 -4.67
N ALA A 22 5.06 0.83 -4.22
CA ALA A 22 6.23 1.28 -4.96
C ALA A 22 7.20 0.12 -5.25
N ASN A 23 7.47 -0.72 -4.26
CA ASN A 23 8.30 -1.92 -4.43
C ASN A 23 7.70 -2.89 -5.47
N CYS A 24 6.38 -3.06 -5.47
CA CYS A 24 5.70 -3.90 -6.47
C CYS A 24 5.84 -3.31 -7.88
N LEU A 25 5.71 -1.99 -8.03
CA LEU A 25 5.87 -1.31 -9.31
C LEU A 25 7.31 -1.31 -9.82
N LEU A 26 8.32 -1.14 -8.95
CA LEU A 26 9.71 -1.16 -9.35
C LEU A 26 10.18 -2.55 -9.76
N ASN A 27 9.82 -3.57 -8.98
CA ASN A 27 10.27 -4.95 -9.22
C ASN A 27 9.33 -5.75 -10.13
N GLN A 28 8.17 -5.19 -10.51
CA GLN A 28 7.09 -5.89 -11.22
C GLN A 28 6.73 -7.26 -10.58
N LYS A 29 6.80 -7.33 -9.24
CA LYS A 29 6.52 -8.52 -8.43
C LYS A 29 5.52 -8.19 -7.33
N VAL A 30 4.76 -9.18 -6.90
CA VAL A 30 3.77 -9.05 -5.82
C VAL A 30 3.88 -10.25 -4.88
N TRP A 31 3.64 -10.03 -3.58
CA TRP A 31 3.62 -11.11 -2.61
C TRP A 31 2.37 -11.97 -2.77
N ILE A 32 2.58 -13.27 -3.00
CA ILE A 32 1.50 -14.25 -3.18
C ILE A 32 1.30 -14.99 -1.87
N ARG A 33 0.16 -14.76 -1.21
CA ARG A 33 -0.16 -15.35 0.09
C ARG A 33 -0.32 -16.88 0.06
N LYS A 34 -0.70 -17.46 -1.10
CA LYS A 34 -0.91 -18.91 -1.22
C LYS A 34 0.41 -19.69 -1.25
N THR A 35 1.42 -19.14 -1.89
CA THR A 35 2.75 -19.77 -2.06
C THR A 35 3.80 -19.16 -1.14
N PHE A 36 3.43 -18.12 -0.37
CA PHE A 36 4.33 -17.34 0.48
C PHE A 36 5.61 -16.92 -0.23
N SER A 37 5.46 -16.47 -1.48
CA SER A 37 6.57 -16.12 -2.37
C SER A 37 6.26 -14.87 -3.19
N TRP A 38 7.31 -14.26 -3.74
CA TRP A 38 7.16 -13.18 -4.72
C TRP A 38 6.84 -13.75 -6.09
N GLY A 39 5.67 -13.43 -6.63
CA GLY A 39 5.25 -13.77 -8.00
C GLY A 39 5.41 -12.59 -8.95
N SER A 40 5.66 -12.84 -10.23
CA SER A 40 5.75 -11.77 -11.23
C SER A 40 4.36 -11.22 -11.61
N LYS A 41 4.32 -9.99 -12.11
CA LYS A 41 3.11 -9.41 -12.71
C LYS A 41 2.57 -10.24 -13.87
N GLU A 42 3.45 -10.87 -14.64
CA GLU A 42 3.08 -11.68 -15.81
C GLU A 42 2.34 -12.95 -15.41
N GLU A 43 2.81 -13.61 -14.34
CA GLU A 43 2.19 -14.82 -13.80
C GLU A 43 0.90 -14.50 -13.03
N TYR A 44 0.87 -13.37 -12.30
CA TYR A 44 -0.27 -12.97 -11.45
C TYR A 44 -0.84 -11.58 -11.78
N PRO A 45 -1.29 -11.32 -13.02
CA PRO A 45 -1.64 -9.96 -13.47
C PRO A 45 -2.88 -9.37 -12.79
N LYS A 46 -3.81 -10.23 -12.35
CA LYS A 46 -5.01 -9.79 -11.60
C LYS A 46 -4.65 -9.43 -10.16
N ILE A 47 -3.86 -10.26 -9.48
CA ILE A 47 -3.44 -10.04 -8.09
C ILE A 47 -2.55 -8.80 -7.98
N PHE A 48 -1.62 -8.66 -8.94
CA PHE A 48 -0.76 -7.48 -9.04
C PHE A 48 -1.61 -6.20 -9.12
N ARG A 49 -2.51 -6.11 -10.11
CA ARG A 49 -3.36 -4.92 -10.30
C ARG A 49 -4.22 -4.61 -9.07
N MET A 50 -4.81 -5.62 -8.46
CA MET A 50 -5.64 -5.45 -7.26
C MET A 50 -4.82 -4.93 -6.06
N ASN A 51 -3.60 -5.44 -5.86
CA ASN A 51 -2.71 -4.93 -4.79
C ASN A 51 -2.30 -3.48 -5.04
N ILE A 52 -2.01 -3.11 -6.29
CA ILE A 52 -1.67 -1.72 -6.62
C ILE A 52 -2.86 -0.79 -6.39
N ILE A 53 -4.05 -1.11 -6.92
CA ILE A 53 -5.23 -0.24 -6.80
C ILE A 53 -5.64 -0.09 -5.33
N LEU A 54 -5.81 -1.21 -4.61
CA LEU A 54 -6.20 -1.15 -3.21
C LEU A 54 -5.12 -0.50 -2.36
N GLY A 55 -3.85 -0.88 -2.55
CA GLY A 55 -2.73 -0.31 -1.79
C GLY A 55 -2.59 1.19 -2.01
N LEU A 56 -2.77 1.68 -3.24
CA LEU A 56 -2.71 3.11 -3.54
C LEU A 56 -3.89 3.86 -2.92
N CYS A 57 -5.12 3.37 -3.09
CA CYS A 57 -6.31 3.99 -2.51
C CYS A 57 -6.24 4.04 -0.98
N PHE A 58 -5.95 2.92 -0.32
CA PHE A 58 -5.86 2.85 1.14
C PHE A 58 -4.65 3.63 1.67
N GLY A 59 -3.48 3.47 1.05
CA GLY A 59 -2.26 4.18 1.46
C GLY A 59 -2.43 5.70 1.39
N LEU A 60 -2.94 6.21 0.27
CA LEU A 60 -3.21 7.64 0.12
C LEU A 60 -4.29 8.12 1.08
N PHE A 61 -5.40 7.37 1.24
CA PHE A 61 -6.44 7.73 2.19
C PHE A 61 -5.90 7.83 3.62
N MET A 62 -5.08 6.86 4.06
CA MET A 62 -4.50 6.87 5.40
C MET A 62 -3.52 8.03 5.63
N VAL A 63 -2.73 8.39 4.62
CA VAL A 63 -1.79 9.52 4.72
C VAL A 63 -2.53 10.85 4.66
N VAL A 64 -3.51 11.00 3.77
CA VAL A 64 -4.15 12.29 3.47
C VAL A 64 -5.29 12.62 4.43
N SER A 65 -6.04 11.63 4.93
CA SER A 65 -7.23 11.86 5.77
C SER A 65 -6.99 12.71 7.03
N PRO A 66 -5.88 12.58 7.80
CA PRO A 66 -5.65 13.43 8.96
C PRO A 66 -5.50 14.92 8.59
N PHE A 67 -5.03 15.21 7.37
CA PHE A 67 -4.88 16.57 6.87
C PHE A 67 -6.18 17.15 6.31
N LEU A 68 -7.07 16.29 5.80
CA LEU A 68 -8.38 16.67 5.26
C LEU A 68 -9.51 16.66 6.31
N ARG A 69 -9.22 16.35 7.58
CA ARG A 69 -10.21 16.14 8.65
C ARG A 69 -11.27 15.08 8.31
N LEU A 70 -10.83 13.99 7.67
CA LEU A 70 -11.63 12.81 7.31
C LEU A 70 -11.44 11.64 8.28
#